data_AF-A0A3D0MUX5-F1
#
_entry.id   AF-A0A3D0MUX5-F1
#
_cell.length_a   1.000
_cell.length_b   1.000
_cell.length_c   1.000
_cell.angle_alpha   90.00
_cell.angle_beta   90.00
_cell.angle_gamma   90.00
#
_symmetry.space_group_name_H-M   'P 1'
#
loop_
_entity.id
_entity.type
_entity.pdbx_description
1 polymer ?
#
loop_
_entity_poly.entity_id
_entity_poly.type
_entity_poly.pdbx_seq_one_letter_code
_entity_poly.pdbx_strand_id
1 'polypeptide(L)'
;MGSMGLHKKKDFVSVQAFAGGDPEDNTYIEGCVSGSLTETSALVRQAAVQAQGLVGVARNPVPASYGKANGAPGAVSMAIDLGMTMLQAKGQGAEKLVSSVIEYLNGEIVTHGIVQNLSIETSGGFDVGHIEVDGHVLTFWNEYMTLEKKNGERMSTFPDLIMTMDGESGMPVTSAEIQKSQSIYIIAVPKEHLRLGEGMRCIELLSDVERVVHKNIISYL
;
A
#
# COMPACT_ATOMS: atom_id res chain seq x y z
N MET A 1 5.01 0.53 -9.27
CA MET A 1 5.02 -0.83 -8.70
C MET A 1 3.92 -1.77 -9.27
N GLY A 2 2.65 -1.38 -9.35
CA GLY A 2 1.55 -2.28 -9.78
C GLY A 2 1.48 -2.68 -11.26
N SER A 3 2.51 -2.42 -12.08
CA SER A 3 2.52 -2.69 -13.52
C SER A 3 3.00 -4.10 -13.88
N MET A 4 3.18 -5.00 -12.92
CA MET A 4 3.60 -6.39 -13.15
C MET A 4 4.89 -6.49 -14.00
N GLY A 5 5.86 -5.61 -13.77
CA GLY A 5 7.14 -5.61 -14.49
C GLY A 5 7.09 -5.07 -15.93
N LEU A 6 5.95 -4.53 -16.40
CA LEU A 6 5.80 -4.06 -17.77
C LEU A 6 6.77 -2.91 -18.13
N HIS A 7 7.26 -2.15 -17.15
CA HIS A 7 8.27 -1.10 -17.36
C HIS A 7 9.62 -1.66 -17.82
N LYS A 8 9.92 -2.95 -17.55
CA LYS A 8 11.14 -3.62 -18.02
C LYS A 8 11.10 -3.98 -19.51
N LYS A 9 9.92 -3.95 -20.13
CA LYS A 9 9.76 -4.27 -21.54
C LYS A 9 10.01 -3.02 -22.39
N LYS A 10 11.17 -2.98 -23.05
CA LYS A 10 11.64 -1.82 -23.83
C LYS A 10 10.62 -1.31 -24.86
N ASP A 11 9.90 -2.22 -25.52
CA ASP A 11 8.94 -1.89 -26.58
C ASP A 11 7.49 -1.90 -26.09
N PHE A 12 7.26 -1.92 -24.77
CA PHE A 12 5.90 -1.89 -24.23
C PHE A 12 5.32 -0.49 -24.33
N VAL A 13 4.22 -0.38 -25.09
CA VAL A 13 3.39 0.82 -25.14
C VAL A 13 2.26 0.66 -24.13
N SER A 14 2.25 1.51 -23.11
CA SER A 14 1.16 1.59 -22.15
C SER A 14 -0.09 2.10 -22.85
N VAL A 15 -1.25 1.54 -22.49
CA VAL A 15 -2.57 2.03 -22.93
C VAL A 15 -3.45 2.09 -21.71
N GLN A 16 -3.99 3.26 -21.39
CA GLN A 16 -4.83 3.47 -20.21
C GLN A 16 -6.07 4.27 -20.60
N ALA A 17 -7.23 3.68 -20.34
CA ALA A 17 -8.51 4.35 -20.43
C ALA A 17 -8.97 4.76 -19.03
N PHE A 18 -9.53 5.95 -18.90
CA PHE A 18 -10.04 6.48 -17.64
C PHE A 18 -11.36 7.20 -17.85
N ALA A 19 -12.17 7.24 -16.79
CA ALA A 19 -13.40 8.05 -16.72
C ALA A 19 -13.68 8.41 -15.24
N GLY A 20 -14.15 9.62 -14.98
CA GLY A 20 -14.52 10.07 -13.64
C GLY A 20 -15.01 11.51 -13.63
N GLY A 21 -15.29 12.02 -12.43
CA GLY A 21 -15.94 13.31 -12.23
C GLY A 21 -17.47 13.21 -12.31
N ASP A 22 -18.14 14.31 -12.00
CA ASP A 22 -19.60 14.40 -11.94
C ASP A 22 -20.12 15.28 -13.11
N PRO A 23 -21.03 14.77 -13.96
CA PRO A 23 -21.70 15.57 -14.97
C PRO A 23 -22.47 16.77 -14.40
N GLU A 24 -23.02 16.67 -13.18
CA GLU A 24 -23.78 17.76 -12.54
C GLU A 24 -22.87 18.94 -12.16
N ASP A 25 -21.64 18.65 -11.76
CA ASP A 25 -20.63 19.66 -11.41
C ASP A 25 -19.79 20.13 -12.63
N ASN A 26 -20.10 19.65 -13.84
CA ASN A 26 -19.29 19.87 -15.05
C ASN A 26 -17.82 19.44 -14.91
N THR A 27 -17.55 18.41 -14.10
CA THR A 27 -16.19 17.86 -13.88
C THR A 27 -15.97 16.52 -14.56
N TYR A 28 -17.00 15.95 -15.19
CA TYR A 28 -16.90 14.70 -15.93
C TYR A 28 -15.86 14.78 -17.06
N ILE A 29 -14.91 13.85 -17.04
CA ILE A 29 -13.95 13.64 -18.12
C ILE A 29 -13.69 12.15 -18.34
N GLU A 30 -13.41 11.80 -19.59
CA GLU A 30 -13.00 10.47 -19.98
C GLU A 30 -11.96 10.55 -21.10
N GLY A 31 -11.16 9.50 -21.24
CA GLY A 31 -10.16 9.46 -22.29
C GLY A 31 -9.42 8.14 -22.37
N CYS A 32 -8.67 7.97 -23.47
CA CYS A 32 -7.73 6.88 -23.66
C CYS A 32 -6.39 7.45 -24.10
N VAL A 33 -5.34 7.11 -23.38
CA VAL A 33 -3.99 7.62 -23.61
C VAL A 33 -3.01 6.46 -23.80
N SER A 34 -2.03 6.67 -24.67
CA SER A 34 -0.98 5.70 -24.94
C SER A 34 0.40 6.33 -24.98
N GLY A 35 1.42 5.58 -24.61
CA GLY A 35 2.80 6.07 -24.51
C GLY A 35 3.65 5.26 -23.55
N SER A 36 4.63 5.92 -22.93
CA SER A 36 5.44 5.27 -21.88
C SER A 36 4.59 5.06 -20.62
N LEU A 37 4.85 3.98 -19.88
CA LEU A 37 4.10 3.64 -18.67
C LEU A 37 4.05 4.79 -17.66
N THR A 38 5.18 5.46 -17.45
CA THR A 38 5.33 6.54 -16.46
C THR A 38 4.52 7.76 -16.87
N GLU A 39 4.68 8.25 -18.10
CA GLU A 39 4.00 9.46 -18.58
C GLU A 39 2.50 9.25 -18.71
N THR A 40 2.08 8.09 -19.23
CA THR A 40 0.64 7.77 -19.32
C THR A 40 0.00 7.70 -17.94
N SER A 41 0.67 7.12 -16.94
CA SER A 41 0.15 7.07 -15.57
C SER A 41 0.12 8.46 -14.90
N ALA A 42 1.10 9.33 -15.21
CA ALA A 42 1.13 10.70 -14.72
C ALA A 42 -0.05 11.52 -15.29
N LEU A 43 -0.33 11.39 -16.58
CA LEU A 43 -1.46 12.05 -17.22
C LEU A 43 -2.80 11.58 -16.62
N VAL A 44 -2.98 10.28 -16.41
CA VAL A 44 -4.21 9.75 -15.77
C VAL A 44 -4.38 10.28 -14.35
N ARG A 45 -3.31 10.45 -13.57
CA ARG A 45 -3.39 11.11 -12.25
C ARG A 45 -3.82 12.58 -12.37
N GLN A 46 -3.33 13.31 -13.37
CA GLN A 46 -3.79 14.68 -13.62
C GLN A 46 -5.25 14.72 -14.02
N ALA A 47 -5.74 13.75 -14.79
CA ALA A 47 -7.16 13.61 -15.06
C ALA A 47 -7.96 13.41 -13.75
N ALA A 48 -7.48 12.58 -12.82
CA ALA A 48 -8.11 12.44 -11.50
C ALA A 48 -8.24 13.79 -10.76
N VAL A 49 -7.23 14.64 -10.81
CA VAL A 49 -7.28 16.00 -10.21
C VAL A 49 -8.39 16.85 -10.85
N GLN A 50 -8.52 16.83 -12.17
CA GLN A 50 -9.58 17.56 -12.88
C GLN A 50 -10.98 16.99 -12.57
N ALA A 51 -11.07 15.68 -12.35
CA ALA A 51 -12.26 14.94 -11.98
C ALA A 51 -12.58 14.99 -10.46
N GLN A 52 -12.09 16.01 -9.73
CA GLN A 52 -12.29 16.20 -8.29
C GLN A 52 -11.75 15.06 -7.40
N GLY A 53 -10.70 14.37 -7.85
CA GLY A 53 -9.88 13.47 -7.04
C GLY A 53 -9.96 11.99 -7.41
N LEU A 54 -10.87 11.57 -8.29
CA LEU A 54 -11.03 10.15 -8.63
C LEU A 54 -11.41 9.91 -10.10
N VAL A 55 -10.76 8.90 -10.70
CA VAL A 55 -11.16 8.28 -11.97
C VAL A 55 -11.09 6.77 -11.85
N GLY A 56 -12.03 6.07 -12.47
CA GLY A 56 -11.89 4.64 -12.77
C GLY A 56 -10.89 4.46 -13.91
N VAL A 57 -10.03 3.43 -13.84
CA VAL A 57 -8.96 3.21 -14.83
C VAL A 57 -8.92 1.76 -15.27
N ALA A 58 -9.00 1.52 -16.58
CA ALA A 58 -8.67 0.26 -17.23
C ALA A 58 -7.35 0.43 -17.98
N ARG A 59 -6.33 -0.36 -17.63
CA ARG A 59 -4.97 -0.14 -18.13
C ARG A 59 -4.26 -1.41 -18.52
N ASN A 60 -3.39 -1.27 -19.50
CA ASN A 60 -2.32 -2.21 -19.87
C ASN A 60 -2.83 -3.64 -20.05
N PRO A 61 -3.68 -3.90 -21.06
CA PRO A 61 -4.13 -5.25 -21.36
C PRO A 61 -2.91 -6.13 -21.62
N VAL A 62 -2.89 -7.30 -20.96
CA VAL A 62 -1.83 -8.29 -21.08
C VAL A 62 -2.43 -9.66 -21.37
N PRO A 63 -1.69 -10.56 -22.03
CA PRO A 63 -2.10 -11.96 -22.14
C PRO A 63 -2.33 -12.58 -20.75
N ALA A 64 -3.33 -13.46 -20.64
CA ALA A 64 -3.63 -14.15 -19.37
C ALA A 64 -2.40 -14.92 -18.83
N SER A 65 -1.58 -15.49 -19.72
CA SER A 65 -0.31 -16.13 -19.36
C SER A 65 0.67 -15.17 -18.68
N TYR A 66 0.73 -13.92 -19.14
CA TYR A 66 1.56 -12.89 -18.53
C TYR A 66 1.04 -12.51 -17.14
N GLY A 67 -0.27 -12.29 -17.00
CA GLY A 67 -0.90 -12.01 -15.71
C GLY A 67 -0.69 -13.14 -14.70
N LYS A 68 -0.80 -14.40 -15.15
CA LYS A 68 -0.51 -15.58 -14.32
C LYS A 68 0.95 -15.63 -13.84
N ALA A 69 1.89 -15.24 -14.69
CA ALA A 69 3.32 -15.31 -14.37
C ALA A 69 3.84 -14.11 -13.55
N ASN A 70 3.30 -12.90 -13.77
CA ASN A 70 3.86 -11.65 -13.22
C ASN A 70 2.92 -10.94 -12.24
N GLY A 71 1.65 -11.33 -12.20
CA GLY A 71 0.69 -10.84 -11.21
C GLY A 71 0.85 -11.54 -9.86
N ALA A 72 -0.17 -11.42 -9.02
CA ALA A 72 -0.26 -12.09 -7.73
C ALA A 72 -1.48 -13.03 -7.70
N PRO A 73 -1.50 -14.10 -8.51
CA PRO A 73 -2.65 -15.03 -8.54
C PRO A 73 -2.93 -15.57 -7.13
N GLY A 74 -4.19 -15.51 -6.72
CA GLY A 74 -4.64 -15.92 -5.37
C GLY A 74 -4.58 -14.82 -4.31
N ALA A 75 -4.03 -13.63 -4.59
CA ALA A 75 -3.98 -12.53 -3.61
C ALA A 75 -5.38 -12.06 -3.19
N VAL A 76 -6.33 -11.95 -4.13
CA VAL A 76 -7.73 -11.57 -3.81
C VAL A 76 -8.41 -12.65 -2.96
N SER A 77 -8.20 -13.93 -3.28
CA SER A 77 -8.73 -15.04 -2.46
C SER A 77 -8.15 -15.00 -1.05
N MET A 78 -6.83 -14.83 -0.93
CA MET A 78 -6.15 -14.69 0.37
C MET A 78 -6.70 -13.53 1.19
N ALA A 79 -7.01 -12.38 0.58
CA ALA A 79 -7.62 -11.24 1.25
C ALA A 79 -9.07 -11.50 1.68
N ILE A 80 -9.86 -12.21 0.86
CA ILE A 80 -11.21 -12.63 1.21
C ILE A 80 -11.18 -13.59 2.40
N ASP A 81 -10.31 -14.60 2.37
CA ASP A 81 -10.16 -15.59 3.42
C ASP A 81 -9.70 -14.96 4.75
N LEU A 82 -8.77 -13.99 4.68
CA LEU A 82 -8.40 -13.16 5.83
C LEU A 82 -9.61 -12.38 6.37
N GLY A 83 -10.38 -11.73 5.49
CA GLY A 83 -11.59 -11.01 5.89
C GLY A 83 -12.62 -11.91 6.57
N MET A 84 -12.80 -13.14 6.09
CA MET A 84 -13.66 -14.14 6.73
C MET A 84 -13.15 -14.54 8.12
N THR A 85 -11.83 -14.71 8.27
CA THR A 85 -11.19 -14.97 9.57
C THR A 85 -11.45 -13.81 10.56
N MET A 86 -11.27 -12.58 10.11
CA MET A 86 -11.55 -11.39 10.92
C MET A 86 -13.04 -11.28 11.31
N LEU A 87 -13.95 -11.59 10.39
CA LEU A 87 -15.39 -11.58 10.68
C LEU A 87 -15.77 -12.63 11.74
N GLN A 88 -15.12 -13.80 11.75
CA GLN A 88 -15.33 -14.82 12.78
C GLN A 88 -14.82 -14.37 14.16
N ALA A 89 -13.70 -13.65 14.19
CA ALA A 89 -13.12 -13.09 15.42
C ALA A 89 -13.82 -11.80 15.89
N LYS A 90 -14.64 -11.17 15.05
CA LYS A 90 -15.30 -9.90 15.34
C LYS A 90 -16.20 -10.02 16.58
N GLY A 91 -16.11 -9.03 17.46
CA GLY A 91 -16.86 -9.00 18.72
C GLY A 91 -16.25 -9.80 19.87
N GLN A 92 -15.13 -10.50 19.64
CA GLN A 92 -14.39 -11.22 20.69
C GLN A 92 -13.30 -10.34 21.35
N GLY A 93 -13.24 -9.05 21.00
CA GLY A 93 -12.24 -8.08 21.46
C GLY A 93 -11.13 -7.81 20.44
N ALA A 94 -10.54 -6.61 20.51
CA ALA A 94 -9.50 -6.17 19.57
C ALA A 94 -8.31 -7.13 19.52
N GLU A 95 -7.78 -7.51 20.69
CA GLU A 95 -6.63 -8.41 20.79
C GLU A 95 -6.88 -9.75 20.08
N LYS A 96 -8.09 -10.33 20.22
CA LYS A 96 -8.43 -11.59 19.57
C LYS A 96 -8.55 -11.43 18.05
N LEU A 97 -9.11 -10.32 17.58
CA LEU A 97 -9.20 -10.01 16.15
C LEU A 97 -7.80 -9.83 15.56
N VAL A 98 -6.96 -8.99 16.16
CA VAL A 98 -5.56 -8.79 15.73
C VAL A 98 -4.83 -10.13 15.71
N SER A 99 -4.89 -10.90 16.80
CA SER A 99 -4.25 -12.22 16.87
C SER A 99 -4.68 -13.17 15.75
N SER A 100 -5.97 -13.15 15.36
CA SER A 100 -6.47 -13.97 14.24
C SER A 100 -5.89 -13.56 12.89
N VAL A 101 -5.63 -12.27 12.69
CA VAL A 101 -4.95 -11.74 11.49
C VAL A 101 -3.52 -12.23 11.45
N ILE A 102 -2.80 -12.13 12.58
CA ILE A 102 -1.40 -12.54 12.67
C ILE A 102 -1.25 -14.06 12.46
N GLU A 103 -2.12 -14.85 13.06
CA GLU A 103 -2.14 -16.31 12.92
C GLU A 103 -2.41 -16.72 11.47
N TYR A 104 -3.35 -16.06 10.80
CA TYR A 104 -3.65 -16.35 9.39
C TYR A 104 -2.50 -15.94 8.45
N LEU A 105 -1.88 -14.79 8.69
CA LEU A 105 -0.83 -14.24 7.83
C LEU A 105 0.57 -14.76 8.17
N ASN A 106 0.73 -15.53 9.26
CA ASN A 106 2.03 -15.90 9.82
C ASN A 106 2.91 -14.67 10.11
N GLY A 107 2.33 -13.63 10.72
CA GLY A 107 3.03 -12.39 11.07
C GLY A 107 3.46 -12.33 12.54
N GLU A 108 3.67 -11.10 13.01
CA GLU A 108 3.78 -10.78 14.43
C GLU A 108 3.09 -9.45 14.79
N ILE A 109 2.69 -9.32 16.06
CA ILE A 109 2.38 -8.03 16.67
C ILE A 109 3.71 -7.44 17.15
N VAL A 110 4.13 -6.32 16.58
CA VAL A 110 5.38 -5.66 16.94
C VAL A 110 5.21 -4.83 18.21
N THR A 111 4.14 -4.05 18.31
CA THR A 111 3.78 -3.31 19.52
C THR A 111 2.29 -2.96 19.54
N HIS A 112 1.78 -2.66 20.73
CA HIS A 112 0.48 -2.03 20.96
C HIS A 112 0.72 -0.77 21.79
N GLY A 113 0.31 0.39 21.27
CA GLY A 113 0.59 1.65 21.95
C GLY A 113 -0.21 2.82 21.45
N ILE A 114 0.06 3.99 22.04
CA ILE A 114 -0.60 5.25 21.68
C ILE A 114 0.27 6.01 20.67
N VAL A 115 -0.35 6.56 19.63
CA VAL A 115 0.30 7.45 18.66
C VAL A 115 0.74 8.74 19.36
N GLN A 116 2.06 8.89 19.50
CA GLN A 116 2.72 10.03 20.16
C GLN A 116 2.91 11.19 19.17
N ASN A 117 3.30 10.87 17.94
CA ASN A 117 3.58 11.84 16.90
C ASN A 117 3.05 11.34 15.56
N LEU A 118 2.60 12.28 14.73
CA LEU A 118 2.09 12.05 13.39
C LEU A 118 2.44 13.27 12.54
N SER A 119 3.09 13.03 11.42
CA SER A 119 3.41 14.01 10.39
C SER A 119 3.01 13.44 9.04
N ILE A 120 2.19 14.19 8.29
CA ILE A 120 1.74 13.83 6.95
C ILE A 120 1.96 15.04 6.06
N GLU A 121 2.58 14.84 4.91
CA GLU A 121 2.71 15.80 3.82
C GLU A 121 2.20 15.17 2.52
N THR A 122 1.30 15.86 1.84
CA THR A 122 0.79 15.41 0.54
C THR A 122 1.60 16.06 -0.58
N SER A 123 2.26 15.25 -1.41
CA SER A 123 3.04 15.72 -2.56
C SER A 123 2.84 14.80 -3.77
N GLY A 124 2.59 15.39 -4.94
CA GLY A 124 2.41 14.64 -6.20
C GLY A 124 1.21 13.68 -6.23
N GLY A 125 0.21 13.88 -5.35
CA GLY A 125 -0.94 12.99 -5.20
C GLY A 125 -0.69 11.79 -4.28
N PHE A 126 0.35 11.86 -3.43
CA PHE A 126 0.69 10.84 -2.45
C PHE A 126 0.92 11.47 -1.07
N ASP A 127 0.60 10.74 -0.03
CA ASP A 127 0.87 11.10 1.36
C ASP A 127 2.17 10.48 1.82
N VAL A 128 3.09 11.31 2.31
CA VAL A 128 4.39 10.90 2.83
C VAL A 128 4.50 11.36 4.26
N GLY A 129 5.03 10.50 5.13
CA GLY A 129 5.07 10.86 6.53
C GLY A 129 5.66 9.81 7.45
N HIS A 130 5.52 10.09 8.75
CA HIS A 130 5.91 9.17 9.79
C HIS A 130 4.96 9.20 10.99
N ILE A 131 4.98 8.10 11.74
CA ILE A 131 4.16 7.86 12.93
C ILE A 131 5.10 7.37 14.02
N GLU A 132 4.97 7.91 15.24
CA GLU A 132 5.69 7.42 16.42
C GLU A 132 4.72 6.78 17.40
N VAL A 133 4.96 5.52 17.77
CA VAL A 133 4.13 4.74 18.70
C VAL A 133 5.06 3.92 19.59
N ASP A 134 4.97 4.11 20.90
CA ASP A 134 5.64 3.27 21.91
C ASP A 134 7.12 2.94 21.58
N GLY A 135 7.93 3.96 21.28
CA GLY A 135 9.35 3.75 20.97
C GLY A 135 9.64 3.20 19.56
N HIS A 136 8.63 3.08 18.71
CA HIS A 136 8.73 2.68 17.30
C HIS A 136 8.41 3.86 16.37
N VAL A 137 8.97 3.83 15.17
CA VAL A 137 8.82 4.82 14.11
C VAL A 137 8.41 4.09 12.82
N LEU A 138 7.24 4.43 12.29
CA LEU A 138 6.81 4.00 10.95
C LEU A 138 7.06 5.12 9.97
N THR A 139 7.57 4.82 8.78
CA THR A 139 7.53 5.75 7.64
C THR A 139 6.58 5.21 6.59
N PHE A 140 5.91 6.09 5.86
CA PHE A 140 4.96 5.69 4.83
C PHE A 140 5.03 6.60 3.61
N TRP A 141 4.67 6.03 2.47
CA TRP A 141 4.38 6.71 1.21
C TRP A 141 3.10 6.08 0.65
N ASN A 142 1.95 6.61 1.07
CA ASN A 142 0.62 5.98 1.15
C ASN A 142 0.63 4.71 2.01
N GLU A 143 1.39 3.70 1.59
CA GLU A 143 1.62 2.47 2.35
C GLU A 143 2.83 2.58 3.28
N TYR A 144 2.88 1.76 4.31
CA TYR A 144 4.01 1.72 5.23
C TYR A 144 5.26 1.14 4.55
N MET A 145 6.37 1.87 4.64
CA MET A 145 7.63 1.55 3.97
C MET A 145 8.68 0.99 4.93
N THR A 146 8.76 1.53 6.14
CA THR A 146 9.70 1.06 7.17
C THR A 146 9.07 1.03 8.54
N LEU A 147 9.54 0.10 9.37
CA LEU A 147 9.29 0.06 10.81
C LEU A 147 10.63 -0.06 11.54
N GLU A 148 10.92 0.90 12.40
CA GLU A 148 12.18 1.01 13.13
C GLU A 148 11.92 1.28 14.61
N LYS A 149 12.82 0.85 15.50
CA LYS A 149 12.85 1.38 16.87
C LYS A 149 13.44 2.80 16.85
N LYS A 150 13.13 3.63 17.85
CA LYS A 150 13.69 5.00 17.98
C LYS A 150 15.22 5.04 18.06
N ASN A 151 15.88 3.92 18.40
CA ASN A 151 17.34 3.79 18.38
C ASN A 151 17.93 3.53 16.97
N GLY A 152 17.10 3.42 15.94
CA GLY A 152 17.49 3.18 14.54
C GLY A 152 17.54 1.71 14.12
N GLU A 153 17.21 0.76 15.00
CA GLU A 153 17.13 -0.66 14.65
C GLU A 153 15.95 -0.93 13.70
N ARG A 154 16.25 -1.44 12.48
CA ARG A 154 15.22 -1.82 11.50
C ARG A 154 14.54 -3.12 11.92
N MET A 155 13.21 -3.09 12.00
CA MET A 155 12.39 -4.26 12.34
C MET A 155 11.71 -4.86 11.11
N SER A 156 11.19 -4.02 10.21
CA SER A 156 10.57 -4.50 8.96
C SER A 156 10.70 -3.46 7.85
N THR A 157 10.77 -3.93 6.61
CA THR A 157 10.98 -3.13 5.40
C THR A 157 10.07 -3.62 4.30
N PHE A 158 9.40 -2.69 3.63
CA PHE A 158 8.64 -3.01 2.41
C PHE A 158 9.54 -3.76 1.41
N PRO A 159 9.10 -4.92 0.86
CA PRO A 159 7.72 -5.33 0.64
C PRO A 159 7.13 -6.27 1.70
N ASP A 160 7.73 -6.39 2.88
CA ASP A 160 7.00 -6.92 4.04
C ASP A 160 5.73 -6.07 4.25
N LEU A 161 4.65 -6.71 4.68
CA LEU A 161 3.44 -5.97 5.04
C LEU A 161 3.63 -5.41 6.44
N ILE A 162 3.74 -4.10 6.52
CA ILE A 162 3.58 -3.34 7.77
C ILE A 162 2.16 -2.77 7.75
N MET A 163 1.40 -3.01 8.81
CA MET A 163 0.02 -2.52 8.90
C MET A 163 -0.30 -2.08 10.33
N THR A 164 -1.21 -1.12 10.44
CA THR A 164 -1.73 -0.66 11.72
C THR A 164 -3.17 -1.14 11.88
N MET A 165 -3.52 -1.49 13.12
CA MET A 165 -4.88 -1.89 13.49
C MET A 165 -5.33 -1.05 14.67
N ASP A 166 -6.57 -0.61 14.66
CA ASP A 166 -7.17 0.18 15.72
C ASP A 166 -7.17 -0.58 17.05
N GLY A 167 -6.73 0.07 18.11
CA GLY A 167 -6.49 -0.54 19.42
C GLY A 167 -7.77 -0.93 20.16
N GLU A 168 -8.90 -0.29 19.84
CA GLU A 168 -10.19 -0.55 20.49
C GLU A 168 -11.02 -1.59 19.76
N SER A 169 -11.06 -1.51 18.42
CA SER A 169 -11.87 -2.39 17.58
C SER A 169 -11.10 -3.57 17.00
N GLY A 170 -9.77 -3.46 16.88
CA GLY A 170 -8.93 -4.41 16.16
C GLY A 170 -9.04 -4.30 14.64
N MET A 171 -9.79 -3.34 14.09
CA MET A 171 -9.96 -3.20 12.64
C MET A 171 -8.71 -2.57 12.00
N PRO A 172 -8.35 -2.91 10.75
CA PRO A 172 -7.28 -2.23 10.03
C PRO A 172 -7.57 -0.73 9.94
N VAL A 173 -6.53 0.08 10.12
CA VAL A 173 -6.58 1.54 9.97
C VAL A 173 -5.47 1.94 9.00
N THR A 174 -5.78 2.81 8.04
CA THR A 174 -4.79 3.27 7.06
C THR A 174 -3.95 4.42 7.62
N SER A 175 -2.78 4.66 7.04
CA SER A 175 -1.91 5.79 7.39
C SER A 175 -2.64 7.15 7.35
N ALA A 176 -3.59 7.32 6.42
CA ALA A 176 -4.41 8.51 6.26
C ALA A 176 -5.50 8.67 7.34
N GLU A 177 -5.92 7.56 7.96
CA GLU A 177 -6.96 7.56 9.00
C GLU A 177 -6.39 7.66 10.42
N ILE A 178 -5.08 7.42 10.60
CA ILE A 178 -4.42 7.50 11.90
C ILE A 178 -4.52 8.90 12.49
N GLN A 179 -4.80 8.98 13.79
CA GLN A 179 -4.84 10.23 14.54
C GLN A 179 -3.86 10.23 15.71
N LYS A 180 -3.44 11.43 16.13
CA LYS A 180 -2.69 11.60 17.39
C LYS A 180 -3.52 11.09 18.56
N SER A 181 -2.84 10.50 19.55
CA SER A 181 -3.45 9.89 20.73
C SER A 181 -4.33 8.66 20.45
N GLN A 182 -4.39 8.16 19.21
CA GLN A 182 -5.08 6.91 18.91
C GLN A 182 -4.30 5.72 19.47
N SER A 183 -5.00 4.76 20.07
CA SER A 183 -4.44 3.46 20.44
C SER A 183 -4.38 2.57 19.20
N ILE A 184 -3.23 1.99 18.87
CA ILE A 184 -3.07 1.12 17.70
C ILE A 184 -2.12 -0.06 17.97
N TYR A 185 -2.39 -1.17 17.32
CA TYR A 185 -1.46 -2.26 17.11
C TYR A 185 -0.64 -1.99 15.85
N ILE A 186 0.65 -2.30 15.90
CA ILE A 186 1.52 -2.38 14.73
C ILE A 186 1.82 -3.84 14.50
N ILE A 187 1.57 -4.29 13.27
CA ILE A 187 1.83 -5.66 12.86
C ILE A 187 2.81 -5.68 11.69
N ALA A 188 3.60 -6.74 11.62
CA ALA A 188 4.51 -7.01 10.53
C ALA A 188 4.30 -8.43 9.99
N VAL A 189 4.34 -8.59 8.67
CA VAL A 189 4.26 -9.90 8.00
C VAL A 189 5.38 -10.01 6.97
N PRO A 190 6.25 -11.01 7.08
CA PRO A 190 7.30 -11.25 6.08
C PRO A 190 6.72 -11.42 4.68
N LYS A 191 7.36 -10.80 3.69
CA LYS A 191 6.95 -10.88 2.27
C LYS A 191 6.83 -12.31 1.73
N GLU A 192 7.56 -13.27 2.32
CA GLU A 192 7.53 -14.70 1.97
C GLU A 192 6.18 -15.36 2.27
N HIS A 193 5.41 -14.81 3.21
CA HIS A 193 4.07 -15.30 3.55
C HIS A 193 2.97 -14.67 2.68
N LEU A 194 3.33 -13.70 1.82
CA LEU A 194 2.39 -12.93 1.03
C LEU A 194 2.38 -13.35 -0.45
N ARG A 195 1.22 -13.19 -1.09
CA ARG A 195 1.09 -13.32 -2.54
C ARG A 195 1.46 -12.00 -3.22
N LEU A 196 2.72 -11.88 -3.63
CA LEU A 196 3.24 -10.65 -4.25
C LEU A 196 3.53 -10.82 -5.74
N GLY A 197 3.17 -9.81 -6.52
CA GLY A 197 3.45 -9.74 -7.96
C GLY A 197 4.87 -9.31 -8.28
N GLU A 198 5.26 -9.42 -9.55
CA GLU A 198 6.62 -9.15 -10.03
C GLU A 198 7.11 -7.74 -9.72
N GLY A 199 6.19 -6.77 -9.64
CA GLY A 199 6.51 -5.39 -9.29
C GLY A 199 7.24 -5.24 -7.94
N MET A 200 6.96 -6.12 -6.98
CA MET A 200 7.60 -6.12 -5.65
C MET A 200 9.03 -6.68 -5.66
N ARG A 201 9.43 -7.32 -6.76
CA ARG A 201 10.78 -7.90 -6.96
C ARG A 201 11.67 -7.00 -7.84
N CYS A 202 11.15 -5.87 -8.28
CA CYS A 202 11.88 -4.91 -9.12
C CYS A 202 12.61 -3.90 -8.24
N ILE A 203 13.91 -4.12 -8.01
CA ILE A 203 14.77 -3.25 -7.18
C ILE A 203 14.72 -1.79 -7.65
N GLU A 204 14.65 -1.56 -8.96
CA GLU A 204 14.58 -0.21 -9.54
C GLU A 204 13.29 0.54 -9.19
N LEU A 205 12.21 -0.16 -8.81
CA LEU A 205 10.99 0.49 -8.32
C LEU A 205 11.09 0.85 -6.83
N LEU A 206 11.99 0.19 -6.09
CA LEU A 206 12.20 0.40 -4.66
C LEU A 206 13.18 1.56 -4.41
N SER A 207 14.08 1.86 -5.35
CA SER A 207 14.94 3.05 -5.26
C SER A 207 14.14 4.36 -5.23
N ASP A 208 12.95 4.39 -5.84
CA ASP A 208 12.07 5.56 -5.77
C ASP A 208 11.52 5.76 -4.35
N VAL A 209 11.22 4.67 -3.66
CA VAL A 209 10.78 4.70 -2.26
C VAL A 209 11.85 5.33 -1.39
N GLU A 210 13.12 4.90 -1.52
CA GLU A 210 14.23 5.44 -0.74
C GLU A 210 14.36 6.96 -0.86
N ARG A 211 14.18 7.49 -2.08
CA ARG A 211 14.24 8.93 -2.35
C ARG A 211 13.10 9.71 -1.69
N VAL A 212 11.92 9.11 -1.59
CA VAL A 212 10.71 9.74 -1.04
C VAL A 212 10.70 9.70 0.49
N VAL A 213 10.96 8.54 1.10
CA VAL A 213 10.91 8.41 2.56
C VAL A 213 12.23 8.71 3.25
N HIS A 214 13.29 8.99 2.48
CA HIS A 214 14.65 9.27 2.96
C HIS A 214 15.20 8.17 3.90
N LYS A 215 14.93 6.91 3.56
CA LYS A 215 15.39 5.72 4.28
C LYS A 215 15.96 4.70 3.31
N ASN A 216 16.96 3.95 3.74
CA ASN A 216 17.46 2.81 2.97
C ASN A 216 16.40 1.70 3.00
N ILE A 217 16.07 1.18 1.82
CA ILE A 217 15.15 0.06 1.58
C ILE A 217 15.96 -1.10 1.00
N ILE A 218 16.70 -0.86 -0.08
CA ILE A 218 17.37 -1.90 -0.87
C ILE A 218 18.40 -2.67 -0.05
N SER A 219 19.10 -2.00 0.89
CA SER A 219 20.09 -2.65 1.75
C SER A 219 19.50 -3.66 2.75
N TYR A 220 18.17 -3.73 2.88
CA TYR A 220 17.45 -4.58 3.82
C TYR A 220 16.61 -5.67 3.14
N LEU A 221 16.77 -5.88 1.83
CA LEU A 221 15.96 -6.81 1.03
C LEU A 221 16.55 -8.19 0.85
#